data_AF-A0A9P6XSW8-F1
#
_entry.id   AF-A0A9P6XSW8-F1
#
_cell.length_a   1.000
_cell.length_b   1.000
_cell.length_c   1.000
_cell.angle_alpha   90.00
_cell.angle_beta   90.00
_cell.angle_gamma   90.00
#
_symmetry.space_group_name_H-M   'P 1'
#
loop_
_entity.id
_entity.type
_entity.pdbx_description
1 polymer ?
#
loop_
_entity_poly.entity_id
_entity_poly.type
_entity_poly.pdbx_seq_one_letter_code
_entity_poly.pdbx_strand_id
1 'polypeptide(L)'
;MRQVISSIINRCQTGFMPNRFIAENGLALNIVMEHARRCNRNDIALLLDQEKAYDRVHPSYLRAVMLKFGFPLVLMKLTNIVDLVKVIRYHHCCLTLP
;
A
#
# COMPACT_ATOMS: atom_id res chain seq x y z
N MET A 1 13.98 7.06 9.80
CA MET A 1 13.33 6.45 8.60
C MET A 1 13.08 4.97 8.80
N ARG A 2 14.11 4.09 8.85
CA ARG A 2 13.92 2.63 8.93
C ARG A 2 13.04 2.16 10.11
N GLN A 3 13.26 2.72 11.30
CA GLN A 3 12.48 2.40 12.51
C GLN A 3 10.99 2.78 12.40
N VAL A 4 10.71 3.97 11.86
CA VAL A 4 9.34 4.45 11.63
C VAL A 4 8.64 3.56 10.60
N ILE A 5 9.27 3.32 9.44
CA ILE A 5 8.71 2.48 8.38
C ILE A 5 8.43 1.06 8.88
N SER A 6 9.36 0.43 9.61
CA SER A 6 9.14 -0.91 10.15
C SER A 6 7.96 -1.01 11.13
N SER A 7 7.61 0.08 11.82
CA SER A 7 6.46 0.11 12.73
C SER A 7 5.12 0.29 12.02
N ILE A 8 5.12 0.85 10.81
CA ILE A 8 3.91 1.17 10.03
C ILE A 8 3.57 0.05 9.05
N ILE A 9 4.58 -0.53 8.41
CA ILE A 9 4.39 -1.53 7.35
C ILE A 9 3.85 -2.82 7.96
N ASN A 10 2.62 -3.16 7.59
CA ASN A 10 1.99 -4.42 8.00
C ASN A 10 2.74 -5.63 7.41
N ARG A 11 2.73 -6.76 8.12
CA ARG A 11 3.35 -8.01 7.64
C ARG A 11 2.70 -8.54 6.35
N CYS A 12 1.39 -8.34 6.18
CA CYS A 12 0.62 -8.74 5.01
C CYS A 12 0.71 -7.73 3.84
N GLN A 13 1.44 -6.62 4.00
CA GLN A 13 1.68 -5.69 2.91
C GLN A 13 2.81 -6.24 2.02
N THR A 14 2.46 -6.91 0.92
CA THR A 14 3.43 -7.52 0.01
C THR A 14 3.76 -6.62 -1.19
N GLY A 15 2.84 -5.74 -1.58
CA GLY A 15 3.06 -4.79 -2.67
C GLY A 15 4.19 -3.79 -2.38
N PHE A 16 5.05 -3.59 -3.38
CA PHE A 16 6.18 -2.65 -3.35
C PHE A 16 7.17 -2.84 -2.19
N MET A 17 7.18 -4.01 -1.54
CA MET A 17 8.11 -4.33 -0.46
C MET A 17 9.26 -5.21 -0.97
N PRO A 18 10.52 -4.91 -0.62
CA PRO A 18 11.63 -5.77 -0.97
C PRO A 18 11.45 -7.14 -0.31
N ASN A 19 11.81 -8.20 -1.04
CA ASN A 19 11.73 -9.59 -0.57
C ASN A 19 10.31 -10.05 -0.18
N ARG A 20 9.25 -9.45 -0.75
CA ARG A 20 7.86 -9.93 -0.63
C ARG A 20 7.25 -10.04 -2.01
N PHE A 21 6.46 -11.08 -2.25
CA PHE A 21 5.87 -11.31 -3.55
C PHE A 21 4.36 -11.04 -3.53
N ILE A 22 3.88 -10.22 -4.47
CA ILE A 22 2.48 -9.76 -4.46
C ILE A 22 1.47 -10.92 -4.57
N ALA A 23 1.83 -12.00 -5.26
CA ALA A 23 0.96 -13.16 -5.42
C ALA A 23 0.72 -13.93 -4.12
N GLU A 24 1.55 -13.75 -3.08
CA GLU A 24 1.36 -14.38 -1.77
C GLU A 24 0.02 -13.98 -1.15
N ASN A 25 -0.41 -12.73 -1.34
CA ASN A 25 -1.71 -12.27 -0.85
C ASN A 25 -2.89 -12.93 -1.58
N GLY A 26 -2.75 -13.16 -2.89
CA GLY A 26 -3.75 -13.88 -3.68
C GLY A 26 -3.86 -15.36 -3.25
N LEU A 27 -2.73 -16.00 -2.99
CA LEU A 27 -2.69 -17.37 -2.47
C LEU A 27 -3.33 -17.46 -1.07
N ALA A 28 -2.97 -16.54 -0.18
CA ALA A 28 -3.56 -16.48 1.16
C ALA A 28 -5.08 -16.30 1.12
N LEU A 29 -5.58 -15.40 0.24
CA LEU A 29 -7.02 -15.22 0.03
C LEU A 29 -7.70 -16.51 -0.44
N ASN A 30 -7.12 -17.22 -1.41
CA ASN A 30 -7.67 -18.49 -1.91
C ASN A 30 -7.76 -19.54 -0.79
N ILE A 31 -6.75 -19.63 0.08
CA ILE A 31 -6.75 -20.56 1.21
C ILE A 31 -7.85 -20.19 2.21
N VAL A 32 -8.00 -18.91 2.54
CA VAL A 32 -9.04 -18.43 3.47
C VAL A 32 -10.44 -18.69 2.91
N MET A 33 -10.66 -18.44 1.62
CA MET A 33 -11.93 -18.72 0.95
C MET A 33 -12.27 -20.21 0.95
N GLU A 34 -11.30 -21.07 0.62
CA GLU A 34 -11.51 -22.53 0.65
C GLU A 34 -11.77 -23.03 2.08
N HIS A 35 -11.10 -22.45 3.08
CA HIS A 35 -11.35 -22.79 4.48
C HIS A 35 -12.77 -22.40 4.91
N ALA A 36 -13.22 -21.18 4.60
CA ALA A 36 -14.58 -20.73 4.89
C ALA A 36 -15.63 -21.64 4.26
N ARG A 37 -15.41 -22.05 2.99
CA ARG A 37 -16.27 -23.00 2.26
C ARG A 37 -16.35 -24.36 2.97
N ARG A 38 -15.22 -24.93 3.40
CA ARG A 38 -15.18 -26.24 4.10
C ARG A 38 -15.81 -26.20 5.48
N CYS A 39 -15.70 -25.08 6.17
CA CYS A 39 -16.26 -24.91 7.51
C CYS A 39 -17.70 -24.37 7.51
N ASN A 40 -18.32 -24.23 6.33
CA ASN A 40 -19.68 -23.69 6.15
C ASN A 40 -19.89 -22.33 6.84
N ARG A 41 -18.87 -21.46 6.74
CA ARG A 41 -18.87 -20.12 7.35
C ARG A 41 -19.44 -19.10 6.38
N ASN A 42 -20.32 -18.22 6.88
CA ASN A 42 -20.86 -17.10 6.13
C ASN A 42 -19.94 -15.87 6.23
N ASP A 43 -18.69 -16.03 5.84
CA ASP A 43 -17.69 -14.94 5.86
C ASP A 43 -17.81 -14.08 4.58
N ILE A 44 -17.39 -12.82 4.64
CA ILE A 44 -17.42 -11.87 3.50
C ILE A 44 -15.99 -11.46 3.14
N ALA A 45 -15.65 -11.55 1.85
CA ALA A 45 -14.43 -10.96 1.30
C ALA A 45 -14.74 -9.58 0.71
N LEU A 46 -13.99 -8.56 1.12
CA LEU A 46 -14.14 -7.19 0.63
C LEU A 46 -12.91 -6.79 -0.17
N LEU A 47 -13.10 -6.53 -1.46
CA LEU A 47 -12.07 -5.96 -2.33
C LEU A 47 -12.18 -4.44 -2.32
N LEU A 48 -11.15 -3.77 -1.84
CA LEU A 48 -11.04 -2.32 -1.82
C LEU A 48 -9.96 -1.88 -2.80
N ASP A 49 -10.30 -0.98 -3.71
CA ASP A 49 -9.36 -0.35 -4.62
C ASP A 49 -9.42 1.19 -4.49
N GLN A 50 -8.27 1.84 -4.65
CA GLN A 50 -8.16 3.30 -4.63
C GLN A 50 -7.70 3.81 -6.00
N GLU A 51 -8.67 4.19 -6.83
CA GLU A 51 -8.40 4.80 -8.13
C GLU A 51 -7.56 6.07 -7.95
N LYS A 52 -6.39 6.11 -8.60
CA LYS A 52 -5.45 7.24 -8.57
C LYS A 52 -5.07 7.68 -7.16
N ALA A 53 -4.82 6.73 -6.26
CA ALA A 53 -4.45 6.98 -4.85
C ALA A 53 -3.43 8.12 -4.68
N TYR A 54 -2.39 8.14 -5.52
CA TYR A 54 -1.33 9.15 -5.47
C TYR A 54 -1.74 10.56 -5.91
N ASP A 55 -2.76 10.73 -6.77
CA ASP A 55 -3.26 12.07 -7.14
C ASP A 55 -4.18 12.65 -6.07
N ARG A 56 -4.94 11.78 -5.39
CA ARG A 56 -6.07 12.18 -4.56
C ARG A 56 -5.69 12.42 -3.09
N VAL A 57 -4.46 12.11 -2.69
CA VAL A 57 -3.99 12.36 -1.32
C VAL A 57 -3.76 13.86 -1.12
N HIS A 58 -4.53 14.45 -0.20
CA HIS A 58 -4.38 15.86 0.14
C HIS A 58 -3.03 16.13 0.85
N PRO A 59 -2.21 17.09 0.40
CA PRO A 59 -0.88 17.32 0.96
C PRO A 59 -0.85 17.64 2.45
N SER A 60 -1.85 18.36 2.97
CA SER A 60 -1.92 18.65 4.42
C SER A 60 -2.23 17.40 5.25
N TYR A 61 -3.04 16.48 4.71
CA TYR A 61 -3.32 15.20 5.37
C TYR A 61 -2.08 14.33 5.41
N LEU A 62 -1.35 14.22 4.29
CA LEU A 62 -0.09 13.49 4.23
C LEU A 62 0.93 14.03 5.27
N ARG A 63 1.07 15.36 5.36
CA ARG A 63 1.94 16.00 6.36
C ARG A 63 1.50 15.67 7.79
N ALA A 64 0.20 15.72 8.10
CA ALA A 64 -0.31 15.38 9.42
C ALA A 64 -0.02 13.91 9.79
N VAL A 65 -0.20 12.98 8.86
CA VAL A 65 0.10 11.55 9.04
C VAL A 65 1.60 11.34 9.26
N MET A 66 2.45 11.95 8.44
CA MET A 66 3.90 11.87 8.59
C MET A 66 4.38 12.38 9.95
N LEU A 67 3.83 13.51 10.42
CA LEU A 67 4.12 14.04 11.74
C LEU A 67 3.67 13.07 12.85
N LYS A 68 2.46 12.51 12.73
CA LYS A 68 1.89 11.58 13.72
C LYS A 68 2.74 10.31 13.88
N PHE A 69 3.31 9.80 12.79
CA PHE A 69 4.17 8.62 12.81
C PHE A 69 5.65 8.92 13.12
N GLY A 70 6.01 10.19 13.35
CA GLY A 70 7.36 10.58 13.74
C GLY A 70 8.36 10.63 12.58
N PHE A 71 7.90 10.91 11.36
CA PHE A 71 8.83 11.18 10.26
C PHE A 71 9.62 12.47 10.52
N PRO A 72 10.91 12.53 10.14
CA PRO A 72 11.74 13.71 10.36
C PRO A 72 11.16 14.97 9.69
N LEU A 73 11.21 16.12 10.39
CA LEU A 73 10.75 17.41 9.86
C LEU A 73 11.42 17.79 8.53
N VAL A 74 12.68 17.39 8.34
CA VAL A 74 13.41 17.62 7.08
C VAL A 74 12.71 16.99 5.88
N LEU A 75 12.12 15.81 6.06
CA LEU A 75 11.39 15.11 5.00
C LEU A 75 10.07 15.82 4.67
N MET A 76 9.40 16.39 5.68
CA MET A 76 8.15 17.14 5.50
C MET A 76 8.36 18.53 4.88
N LYS A 77 9.55 19.11 5.02
CA LYS A 77 9.94 20.38 4.39
C LYS A 77 10.25 20.24 2.90
N LEU A 78 10.45 19.03 2.40
CA LEU A 78 10.59 18.80 0.96
C LEU A 78 9.24 19.03 0.29
N THR A 79 9.09 20.18 -0.37
CA THR A 79 7.89 20.58 -1.13
C THR A 79 7.45 19.54 -2.15
N ASN A 80 8.40 18.73 -2.63
CA ASN A 80 8.23 17.77 -3.72
C ASN A 80 7.80 16.38 -3.24
N ILE A 81 7.50 16.15 -1.95
CA ILE A 81 7.17 14.78 -1.52
C ILE A 81 5.89 14.26 -2.20
N VAL A 82 4.94 15.15 -2.48
CA VAL A 82 3.73 14.83 -3.25
C VAL A 82 4.02 14.67 -4.73
N ASP A 83 5.01 15.37 -5.27
CA ASP A 83 5.39 15.25 -6.69
C ASP A 83 6.24 13.99 -6.95
N LEU A 84 7.09 13.59 -6.00
CA LEU A 84 7.86 12.33 -6.06
C LEU A 84 6.94 11.11 -6.09
N VAL A 85 5.83 11.17 -5.35
CA VAL A 85 4.80 10.13 -5.31
C VAL A 85 4.05 10.01 -6.64
N LYS A 86 3.94 11.10 -7.43
CA LYS A 86 3.37 11.07 -8.78
C LYS A 86 4.31 10.46 -9.83
N VAL A 87 5.64 10.51 -9.64
CA VAL A 87 6.63 9.99 -10.61
C VAL A 87 6.52 8.48 -10.84
N ILE A 88 6.01 7.72 -9.86
CA ILE A 88 5.79 6.26 -9.98
C ILE A 88 4.83 5.91 -11.14
N ARG A 89 4.03 6.87 -11.60
CA ARG A 89 3.07 6.70 -12.70
C ARG A 89 3.71 6.49 -14.08
N TYR A 90 4.92 6.99 -14.33
CA TYR A 90 5.47 7.00 -15.69
C TYR A 90 6.17 5.70 -16.11
N HIS A 91 6.53 4.80 -15.18
CA HIS A 91 7.32 3.61 -15.54
C HIS A 91 6.53 2.30 -15.68
N HIS A 92 5.25 2.26 -15.27
CA HIS A 92 4.45 1.03 -15.27
C HIS A 92 3.37 0.95 -16.37
N CYS A 93 3.28 1.93 -17.26
CA CYS A 93 2.27 1.95 -18.34
C CYS A 93 2.63 1.10 -19.58
N CYS A 94 3.66 0.24 -19.52
CA CYS A 94 4.09 -0.62 -20.63
C CYS A 94 3.88 -2.13 -20.40
N LEU A 95 3.11 -2.57 -19.39
CA LEU A 95 2.87 -4.00 -19.14
C LEU A 95 1.39 -4.41 -19.19
N THR A 96 0.61 -3.77 -20.05
CA THR A 96 -0.62 -4.37 -20.61
C THR A 96 -0.31 -4.79 -22.04
N LEU A 97 0.17 -6.03 -22.19
CA LEU A 97 0.06 -6.79 -23.43
C LEU A 97 -1.28 -7.55 -23.41
N PRO A 98 -1.84 -7.89 -24.59
CA PRO A 98 -3.26 -8.15 -24.84
C PRO A 98 -3.88 -9.31 -24.07
#